data_AF-A0A6I6GUU4-F1
#
_entry.id   AF-A0A6I6GUU4-F1
#
_cell.length_a   1.000
_cell.length_b   1.000
_cell.length_c   1.000
_cell.angle_alpha   90.00
_cell.angle_beta   90.00
_cell.angle_gamma   90.00
#
_symmetry.space_group_name_H-M   'P 1'
#
loop_
_entity.id
_entity.type
_entity.pdbx_description
1 polymer ?
#
loop_
_entity_poly.entity_id
_entity_poly.type
_entity_poly.pdbx_seq_one_letter_code
_entity_poly.pdbx_strand_id
1 'polypeptide(L)'
;MVDDNSLPSYGYTFDDVDRTKAAGKEKQQAHQFTVDIDISMRQHYAANLKALSKTLYPMMYAEATFAGGRYTFCVDEHTTLVSQESNPIYTQLKAIAHIPLAIYAIIFPYADYSTNGQWLEPLRVFLGQVTLVEKNLEALGIAEPAQTASRKIVAQAIDFMNKLIAAKEIDMQKYKDFCEVIGEELITNQTYAAEDQAKVMLGYLIKWKNQVGKDTWDKMYVVCQCIWTASKSSVHEQIIKSTMETAKHKTNVIISEAASTLDDAKLLLARILADRALAANVFKFAPNTDSARNAYFISTEYDLLSDSMQAALLKLREQSVNKQSGCPAGHS
;
A
#
# COMPACT_ATOMS: atom_id res chain seq x y z
N MET A 1 -65.32 4.02 -54.08
CA MET A 1 -64.21 4.70 -54.78
C MET A 1 -63.85 5.91 -53.95
N VAL A 2 -62.80 5.75 -53.14
CA VAL A 2 -62.06 6.85 -52.52
C VAL A 2 -60.65 6.73 -53.12
N ASP A 3 -60.12 7.86 -53.52
CA ASP A 3 -58.97 8.09 -54.39
C ASP A 3 -57.68 7.42 -53.84
N ASP A 4 -57.15 6.42 -54.55
CA ASP A 4 -55.98 5.61 -54.19
C ASP A 4 -54.64 6.27 -54.57
N ASN A 5 -54.56 7.60 -54.43
CA ASN A 5 -53.41 8.37 -54.91
C ASN A 5 -52.88 9.40 -53.90
N SER A 6 -53.03 9.15 -52.60
CA SER A 6 -52.55 10.07 -51.55
C SER A 6 -51.64 9.44 -50.49
N LEU A 7 -50.88 8.40 -50.84
CA LEU A 7 -49.62 8.19 -50.12
C LEU A 7 -48.65 9.28 -50.61
N PRO A 8 -48.09 10.13 -49.72
CA PRO A 8 -47.17 11.16 -50.15
C PRO A 8 -45.95 10.52 -50.79
N SER A 9 -45.80 10.68 -52.10
CA SER A 9 -44.62 10.28 -52.87
C SER A 9 -43.42 11.21 -52.63
N TYR A 10 -43.39 11.94 -51.53
CA TYR A 10 -42.39 12.96 -51.24
C TYR A 10 -41.89 12.87 -49.80
N GLY A 11 -40.60 12.58 -49.65
CA GLY A 11 -39.81 13.15 -48.55
C GLY A 11 -39.14 12.19 -47.56
N TYR A 12 -39.24 10.87 -47.70
CA TYR A 12 -38.44 9.97 -46.85
C TYR A 12 -37.00 9.92 -47.36
N THR A 13 -36.08 10.52 -46.60
CA THR A 13 -34.65 10.29 -46.77
C THR A 13 -34.36 8.87 -46.29
N PHE A 14 -34.10 7.97 -47.24
CA PHE A 14 -33.45 6.70 -46.91
C PHE A 14 -31.99 7.03 -46.61
N ASP A 15 -31.58 6.76 -45.37
CA ASP A 15 -30.17 6.80 -45.03
C ASP A 15 -29.43 5.74 -45.85
N ASP A 16 -28.23 6.09 -46.30
CA ASP A 16 -27.37 5.16 -47.02
C ASP A 16 -27.19 3.87 -46.21
N VAL A 17 -27.69 2.75 -46.74
CA VAL A 17 -27.65 1.43 -46.10
C VAL A 17 -26.20 1.07 -45.75
N ASP A 18 -25.21 1.53 -46.51
CA ASP A 18 -23.81 1.29 -46.22
C ASP A 18 -23.31 2.01 -44.96
N ARG A 19 -23.95 3.12 -44.55
CA ARG A 19 -23.68 3.77 -43.25
C ARG A 19 -24.19 2.94 -42.08
N THR A 20 -25.22 2.12 -42.28
CA THR A 20 -25.79 1.23 -41.25
C THR A 20 -25.04 -0.09 -41.11
N LYS A 21 -24.22 -0.48 -42.12
CA LYS A 21 -23.35 -1.67 -42.10
C LYS A 21 -22.06 -1.46 -41.29
N ALA A 22 -22.08 -0.64 -40.24
CA ALA A 22 -20.89 -0.32 -39.45
C ALA A 22 -20.20 -1.58 -38.90
N ALA A 23 -20.95 -2.53 -38.34
CA ALA A 23 -20.42 -3.81 -37.86
C ALA A 23 -19.87 -4.72 -38.98
N GLY A 24 -20.28 -4.49 -40.24
CA GLY A 24 -19.83 -5.21 -41.43
C GLY A 24 -18.45 -4.77 -41.96
N LYS A 25 -17.86 -3.71 -41.39
CA LYS A 25 -16.57 -3.18 -41.84
C LYS A 25 -15.45 -4.12 -41.44
N GLU A 26 -14.81 -4.73 -42.43
CA GLU A 26 -13.70 -5.70 -42.26
C GLU A 26 -12.63 -5.23 -41.28
N LYS A 27 -12.17 -3.97 -41.38
CA LYS A 27 -11.16 -3.41 -40.47
C LYS A 27 -11.62 -3.37 -39.00
N GLN A 28 -12.91 -3.11 -38.74
CA GLN A 28 -13.46 -3.10 -37.38
C GLN A 28 -13.59 -4.52 -36.83
N GLN A 29 -14.02 -5.48 -37.68
CA GLN A 29 -14.06 -6.89 -37.30
C GLN A 29 -12.67 -7.46 -37.01
N ALA A 30 -11.67 -7.18 -37.85
CA ALA A 30 -10.30 -7.61 -37.63
C ALA A 30 -9.70 -7.05 -36.33
N HIS A 31 -9.99 -5.77 -36.02
CA HIS A 31 -9.65 -5.19 -34.72
C HIS A 31 -10.33 -5.95 -33.57
N GLN A 32 -11.64 -6.18 -33.68
CA GLN A 32 -12.40 -6.88 -32.66
C GLN A 32 -11.86 -8.30 -32.41
N PHE A 33 -11.54 -9.07 -33.46
CA PHE A 33 -10.93 -10.39 -33.32
C PHE A 33 -9.62 -10.36 -32.55
N THR A 34 -8.79 -9.32 -32.75
CA THR A 34 -7.54 -9.17 -32.02
C THR A 34 -7.79 -8.87 -30.54
N VAL A 35 -8.76 -8.01 -30.24
CA VAL A 35 -9.17 -7.67 -28.87
C VAL A 35 -9.78 -8.87 -28.15
N ASP A 36 -10.60 -9.67 -28.85
CA ASP A 36 -11.27 -10.84 -28.31
C ASP A 36 -10.28 -11.92 -27.84
N ILE A 37 -9.14 -12.08 -28.53
CA ILE A 37 -8.05 -12.97 -28.11
C ILE A 37 -7.49 -12.53 -26.74
N ASP A 38 -7.24 -11.23 -26.56
CA ASP A 38 -6.72 -10.71 -25.29
C ASP A 38 -7.76 -10.80 -24.16
N ILE A 39 -9.04 -10.56 -24.46
CA ILE A 39 -10.15 -10.77 -23.51
C ILE A 39 -10.17 -12.23 -23.05
N SER A 40 -10.12 -13.17 -24.00
CA SER A 40 -10.11 -14.61 -23.71
C SER A 40 -8.89 -15.01 -22.87
N MET A 41 -7.70 -14.53 -23.23
CA MET A 41 -6.48 -14.75 -22.45
C MET A 41 -6.64 -14.26 -21.00
N ARG A 42 -7.13 -13.03 -20.79
CA ARG A 42 -7.33 -12.47 -19.44
C ARG A 42 -8.33 -13.29 -18.62
N GLN A 43 -9.39 -13.80 -19.25
CA GLN A 43 -10.38 -14.66 -18.58
C GLN A 43 -9.76 -15.98 -18.11
N HIS A 44 -9.04 -16.68 -19.00
CA HIS A 44 -8.36 -17.92 -18.65
C HIS A 44 -7.28 -17.70 -17.58
N TYR A 45 -6.52 -16.62 -17.70
CA TYR A 45 -5.49 -16.27 -16.74
C TYR A 45 -6.08 -15.98 -15.36
N ALA A 46 -7.12 -15.15 -15.28
CA ALA A 46 -7.81 -14.85 -14.02
C ALA A 46 -8.41 -16.09 -13.36
N ALA A 47 -8.98 -17.01 -14.15
CA ALA A 47 -9.49 -18.29 -13.64
C ALA A 47 -8.37 -19.15 -13.03
N ASN A 48 -7.22 -19.24 -13.70
CA ASN A 48 -6.06 -19.95 -13.18
C ASN A 48 -5.52 -19.32 -11.89
N LEU A 49 -5.43 -17.98 -11.80
CA LEU A 49 -4.98 -17.30 -10.59
C LEU A 49 -5.89 -17.59 -9.38
N LYS A 50 -7.22 -17.63 -9.59
CA LYS A 50 -8.19 -18.01 -8.55
C LYS A 50 -8.07 -19.47 -8.11
N ALA A 51 -7.68 -20.37 -9.01
CA ALA A 51 -7.45 -21.77 -8.67
C ALA A 51 -6.14 -21.90 -7.87
N LEU A 52 -5.06 -21.28 -8.37
CA LEU A 52 -3.75 -21.28 -7.73
C LEU A 52 -3.80 -20.66 -6.34
N SER A 53 -4.48 -19.52 -6.15
CA SER A 53 -4.56 -18.83 -4.86
C SER A 53 -5.12 -19.68 -3.71
N LYS A 54 -5.85 -20.76 -4.01
CA LYS A 54 -6.41 -21.69 -3.02
C LYS A 54 -5.43 -22.79 -2.58
N THR A 55 -4.36 -23.01 -3.33
CA THR A 55 -3.40 -24.11 -3.10
C THR A 55 -2.01 -23.62 -2.69
N LEU A 56 -1.82 -22.32 -2.51
CA LEU A 56 -0.54 -21.73 -2.12
C LEU A 56 -0.28 -21.88 -0.63
N TYR A 57 0.45 -22.95 -0.29
CA TYR A 57 0.92 -23.23 1.05
C TYR A 57 2.40 -23.68 1.02
N PRO A 58 3.17 -23.44 2.09
CA PRO A 58 2.83 -22.61 3.25
C PRO A 58 2.91 -21.11 2.92
N MET A 59 2.00 -20.31 3.47
CA MET A 59 1.92 -18.86 3.23
C MET A 59 1.61 -18.07 4.49
N MET A 60 2.34 -17.00 4.72
CA MET A 60 2.06 -16.01 5.76
C MET A 60 1.56 -14.70 5.15
N TYR A 61 0.50 -14.17 5.74
CA TYR A 61 0.02 -12.82 5.51
C TYR A 61 0.26 -11.99 6.76
N ALA A 62 0.99 -10.89 6.59
CA ALA A 62 1.36 -9.99 7.68
C ALA A 62 0.68 -8.63 7.47
N GLU A 63 -0.16 -8.25 8.42
CA GLU A 63 -0.97 -7.04 8.37
C GLU A 63 -0.43 -6.00 9.33
N ALA A 64 -0.32 -4.75 8.87
CA ALA A 64 -0.07 -3.60 9.72
C ALA A 64 -1.41 -3.07 10.26
N THR A 65 -1.78 -3.50 11.46
CA THR A 65 -3.02 -3.08 12.12
C THR A 65 -2.77 -1.92 13.09
N PHE A 66 -3.83 -1.20 13.48
CA PHE A 66 -3.73 -0.17 14.52
C PHE A 66 -3.20 -0.71 15.86
N ALA A 67 -3.40 -2.00 16.12
CA ALA A 67 -2.92 -2.68 17.33
C ALA A 67 -1.46 -3.12 17.27
N GLY A 68 -0.72 -2.85 16.18
CA GLY A 68 0.68 -3.27 16.04
C GLY A 68 0.87 -4.52 15.20
N GLY A 69 -0.16 -4.99 14.53
CA GLY A 69 -0.04 -5.99 13.48
C GLY A 69 -0.65 -7.35 13.79
N ARG A 70 -1.00 -8.06 12.73
CA ARG A 70 -1.63 -9.39 12.78
C ARG A 70 -0.98 -10.29 11.75
N TYR A 71 -0.56 -11.47 12.17
CA TYR A 71 -0.01 -12.49 11.28
C TYR A 71 -1.00 -13.63 11.14
N THR A 72 -1.25 -14.02 9.91
CA THR A 72 -2.04 -15.20 9.55
C THR A 72 -1.13 -16.16 8.78
N PHE A 73 -0.82 -17.31 9.37
CA PHE A 73 0.02 -18.34 8.77
C PHE A 73 -0.84 -19.53 8.33
N CYS A 74 -1.04 -19.63 7.01
CA CYS A 74 -1.68 -20.77 6.37
C CYS A 74 -0.62 -21.85 6.12
N VAL A 75 -0.59 -22.88 6.97
CA VAL A 75 0.41 -23.95 6.88
C VAL A 75 0.06 -24.91 5.74
N ASP A 76 -1.21 -25.25 5.63
CA ASP A 76 -1.82 -26.11 4.60
C ASP A 76 -3.31 -25.74 4.45
N GLU A 77 -4.06 -26.52 3.66
CA GLU A 77 -5.50 -26.30 3.39
C GLU A 77 -6.38 -26.30 4.66
N HIS A 78 -5.96 -26.97 5.72
CA HIS A 78 -6.76 -27.20 6.93
C HIS A 78 -6.19 -26.52 8.17
N THR A 79 -4.92 -26.09 8.12
CA THR A 79 -4.20 -25.55 9.27
C THR A 79 -3.87 -24.09 9.05
N THR A 80 -4.54 -23.22 9.82
CA THR A 80 -4.24 -21.78 9.88
C THR A 80 -3.95 -21.37 11.31
N LEU A 81 -2.84 -20.66 11.51
CA LEU A 81 -2.44 -20.07 12.79
C LEU A 81 -2.60 -18.56 12.70
N VAL A 82 -3.20 -17.94 13.70
CA VAL A 82 -3.42 -16.49 13.75
C VAL A 82 -2.90 -15.96 15.07
N SER A 83 -2.09 -14.92 15.01
CA SER A 83 -1.64 -14.16 16.16
C SER A 83 -1.70 -12.67 15.86
N GLN A 84 -1.99 -11.87 16.87
CA GLN A 84 -2.02 -10.43 16.78
C GLN A 84 -1.18 -9.85 17.92
N GLU A 85 -0.55 -8.70 17.67
CA GLU A 85 0.06 -7.93 18.75
C GLU A 85 -0.99 -7.67 19.84
N SER A 86 -0.65 -8.07 21.06
CA SER A 86 -1.56 -8.09 22.21
C SER A 86 -0.93 -7.53 23.46
N ASN A 87 0.34 -7.11 23.38
CA ASN A 87 1.05 -6.59 24.53
C ASN A 87 0.59 -5.15 24.85
N PRO A 88 0.12 -4.90 26.09
CA PRO A 88 -0.27 -3.57 26.51
C PRO A 88 0.87 -2.54 26.40
N ILE A 89 2.13 -2.94 26.62
CA ILE A 89 3.26 -1.99 26.66
C ILE A 89 3.45 -1.29 25.31
N TYR A 90 3.54 -2.04 24.21
CA TYR A 90 3.55 -1.47 22.86
C TYR A 90 2.40 -0.48 22.64
N THR A 91 1.17 -0.90 22.97
CA THR A 91 -0.04 -0.09 22.74
C THR A 91 -0.03 1.20 23.56
N GLN A 92 0.38 1.12 24.83
CA GLN A 92 0.47 2.25 25.75
C GLN A 92 1.53 3.26 25.28
N LEU A 93 2.76 2.81 25.00
CA LEU A 93 3.85 3.67 24.58
C LEU A 93 3.55 4.36 23.23
N LYS A 94 2.98 3.61 22.29
CA LYS A 94 2.50 4.15 21.01
C LYS A 94 1.42 5.21 21.21
N ALA A 95 0.42 4.94 22.06
CA ALA A 95 -0.66 5.88 22.31
C ALA A 95 -0.14 7.20 22.89
N ILE A 96 0.82 7.13 23.84
CA ILE A 96 1.46 8.32 24.42
C ILE A 96 2.30 9.06 23.36
N ALA A 97 3.08 8.35 22.55
CA ALA A 97 3.87 8.95 21.47
C ALA A 97 3.01 9.60 20.36
N HIS A 98 1.74 9.21 20.24
CA HIS A 98 0.78 9.82 19.30
C HIS A 98 0.10 11.10 19.81
N ILE A 99 0.31 11.51 21.07
CA ILE A 99 -0.31 12.73 21.61
C ILE A 99 -0.03 13.97 20.74
N PRO A 100 1.22 14.25 20.29
CA PRO A 100 1.50 15.41 19.44
C PRO A 100 0.75 15.33 18.09
N LEU A 101 0.66 14.14 17.50
CA LEU A 101 -0.07 13.92 16.25
C LEU A 101 -1.58 14.18 16.43
N ALA A 102 -2.16 13.76 17.56
CA ALA A 102 -3.56 14.03 17.87
C ALA A 102 -3.82 15.53 18.05
N ILE A 103 -2.93 16.24 18.77
CA ILE A 103 -3.00 17.71 18.90
C ILE A 103 -2.96 18.36 17.51
N TYR A 104 -2.01 17.98 16.66
CA TYR A 104 -1.90 18.48 15.30
C TYR A 104 -3.17 18.24 14.48
N ALA A 105 -3.71 17.02 14.50
CA ALA A 105 -4.92 16.67 13.78
C ALA A 105 -6.15 17.48 14.22
N ILE A 106 -6.20 17.91 15.49
CA ILE A 106 -7.26 18.76 16.02
C ILE A 106 -7.08 20.22 15.60
N ILE A 107 -5.86 20.77 15.69
CA ILE A 107 -5.65 22.23 15.55
C ILE A 107 -5.33 22.64 14.11
N PHE A 108 -4.52 21.85 13.39
CA PHE A 108 -3.97 22.25 12.09
C PHE A 108 -5.02 22.61 11.04
N PRO A 109 -6.15 21.87 10.90
CA PRO A 109 -7.20 22.23 9.94
C PRO A 109 -7.84 23.60 10.15
N TYR A 110 -7.65 24.21 11.33
CA TYR A 110 -8.24 25.49 11.72
C TYR A 110 -7.20 26.61 11.85
N ALA A 111 -5.94 26.38 11.47
CA ALA A 111 -4.85 27.33 11.70
C ALA A 111 -5.11 28.73 11.08
N ASP A 112 -5.61 28.79 9.85
CA ASP A 112 -5.86 30.05 9.13
C ASP A 112 -7.00 30.89 9.73
N TYR A 113 -7.95 30.24 10.41
CA TYR A 113 -9.13 30.88 10.99
C TYR A 113 -9.34 30.45 12.45
N SER A 114 -8.25 30.45 13.22
CA SER A 114 -8.21 29.83 14.55
C SER A 114 -9.16 30.49 15.56
N THR A 115 -9.48 31.77 15.39
CA THR A 115 -10.39 32.52 16.29
C THR A 115 -11.85 32.10 16.18
N ASN A 116 -12.26 31.36 15.14
CA ASN A 116 -13.60 30.79 15.02
C ASN A 116 -13.86 29.67 16.06
N GLY A 117 -12.81 29.10 16.65
CA GLY A 117 -12.90 28.28 17.86
C GLY A 117 -13.42 26.86 17.69
N GLN A 118 -13.66 26.34 16.48
CA GLN A 118 -14.18 24.96 16.29
C GLN A 118 -13.24 23.87 16.84
N TRP A 119 -11.95 24.15 16.98
CA TRP A 119 -10.94 23.25 17.56
C TRP A 119 -10.94 23.24 19.10
N LEU A 120 -11.53 24.24 19.76
CA LEU A 120 -11.42 24.42 21.21
C LEU A 120 -12.05 23.26 21.99
N GLU A 121 -13.27 22.85 21.62
CA GLU A 121 -13.96 21.78 22.35
C GLU A 121 -13.32 20.41 22.12
N PRO A 122 -12.99 19.99 20.87
CA PRO A 122 -12.21 18.77 20.64
C PRO A 122 -10.88 18.76 21.42
N LEU A 123 -10.17 19.90 21.49
CA LEU A 123 -8.91 19.97 22.25
C LEU A 123 -9.12 19.88 23.76
N ARG A 124 -10.20 20.46 24.31
CA ARG A 124 -10.57 20.33 25.73
C ARG A 124 -10.90 18.88 26.09
N VAL A 125 -11.67 18.19 25.24
CA VAL A 125 -11.98 16.77 25.42
C VAL A 125 -10.70 15.94 25.41
N PHE A 126 -9.81 16.17 24.44
CA PHE A 126 -8.55 15.47 24.34
C PHE A 126 -7.61 15.77 25.54
N LEU A 127 -7.52 17.02 25.97
CA LEU A 127 -6.81 17.42 27.19
C LEU A 127 -7.33 16.64 28.42
N GLY A 128 -8.64 16.48 28.56
CA GLY A 128 -9.24 15.66 29.60
C GLY A 128 -8.75 14.20 29.57
N GLN A 129 -8.65 13.60 28.39
CA GLN A 129 -8.12 12.24 28.20
C GLN A 129 -6.64 12.15 28.58
N VAL A 130 -5.81 13.09 28.11
CA VAL A 130 -4.36 13.13 28.44
C VAL A 130 -4.14 13.35 29.95
N THR A 131 -4.97 14.15 30.60
CA THR A 131 -4.93 14.35 32.07
C THR A 131 -5.28 13.06 32.83
N LEU A 132 -6.18 12.23 32.31
CA LEU A 132 -6.44 10.91 32.90
C LEU A 132 -5.25 9.98 32.73
N VAL A 133 -4.55 10.03 31.59
CA VAL A 133 -3.30 9.27 31.40
C VAL A 133 -2.24 9.71 32.42
N GLU A 134 -2.04 11.02 32.62
CA GLU A 134 -1.11 11.57 33.62
C GLU A 134 -1.36 10.97 35.01
N LYS A 135 -2.62 10.96 35.45
CA LYS A 135 -3.02 10.47 36.78
C LYS A 135 -2.81 8.97 36.96
N ASN A 136 -2.79 8.20 35.88
CA ASN A 136 -2.72 6.74 35.91
C ASN A 136 -1.41 6.20 35.35
N LEU A 137 -0.44 7.06 35.03
CA LEU A 137 0.78 6.68 34.32
C LEU A 137 1.59 5.60 35.07
N GLU A 138 1.65 5.71 36.40
CA GLU A 138 2.34 4.72 37.26
C GLU A 138 1.71 3.33 37.22
N ALA A 139 0.40 3.25 36.97
CA ALA A 139 -0.33 1.99 36.96
C ALA A 139 -0.13 1.19 35.66
N LEU A 140 0.54 1.77 34.65
CA LEU A 140 0.71 1.13 33.35
C LEU A 140 1.78 0.01 33.34
N GLY A 141 2.65 -0.04 34.34
CA GLY A 141 3.72 -1.05 34.41
C GLY A 141 4.80 -0.89 33.34
N ILE A 142 4.93 0.31 32.78
CA ILE A 142 5.98 0.67 31.82
C ILE A 142 7.32 0.69 32.57
N ALA A 143 8.36 0.09 31.99
CA ALA A 143 9.69 0.11 32.59
C ALA A 143 10.36 1.49 32.44
N GLU A 144 11.18 1.87 33.42
CA GLU A 144 12.16 2.93 33.21
C GLU A 144 13.18 2.49 32.15
N PRO A 145 13.65 3.38 31.25
CA PRO A 145 13.45 4.84 31.15
C PRO A 145 12.19 5.32 30.40
N ALA A 146 11.42 4.42 29.77
CA ALA A 146 10.27 4.79 28.95
C ALA A 146 9.13 5.42 29.77
N GLN A 147 9.02 5.06 31.05
CA GLN A 147 8.07 5.68 31.97
C GLN A 147 8.40 7.16 32.22
N THR A 148 9.67 7.49 32.49
CA THR A 148 10.12 8.89 32.62
C THR A 148 9.87 9.69 31.34
N ALA A 149 10.21 9.13 30.18
CA ALA A 149 9.96 9.78 28.88
C ALA A 149 8.46 10.05 28.66
N SER A 150 7.62 9.05 28.93
CA SER A 150 6.16 9.16 28.86
C SER A 150 5.61 10.27 29.77
N ARG A 151 6.15 10.40 31.00
CA ARG A 151 5.73 11.45 31.94
C ARG A 151 6.00 12.84 31.37
N LYS A 152 7.19 13.04 30.79
CA LYS A 152 7.56 14.34 30.20
C LYS A 152 6.71 14.65 28.96
N ILE A 153 6.44 13.69 28.07
CA ILE A 153 5.53 13.89 26.92
C ILE A 153 4.15 14.36 27.40
N VAL A 154 3.56 13.62 28.34
CA VAL A 154 2.21 13.91 28.86
C VAL A 154 2.16 15.28 29.53
N ALA A 155 3.12 15.61 30.39
CA ALA A 155 3.17 16.89 31.10
C ALA A 155 3.32 18.07 30.13
N GLN A 156 4.23 17.98 29.16
CA GLN A 156 4.45 19.03 28.16
C GLN A 156 3.23 19.21 27.25
N ALA A 157 2.54 18.13 26.88
CA ALA A 157 1.31 18.19 26.09
C ALA A 157 0.17 18.88 26.85
N ILE A 158 0.00 18.58 28.15
CA ILE A 158 -1.00 19.23 29.00
C ILE A 158 -0.73 20.74 29.10
N ASP A 159 0.52 21.12 29.37
CA ASP A 159 0.92 22.54 29.43
C ASP A 159 0.66 23.26 28.09
N PHE A 160 1.07 22.66 26.97
CA PHE A 160 0.83 23.21 25.64
C PHE A 160 -0.67 23.42 25.34
N MET A 161 -1.49 22.38 25.56
CA MET A 161 -2.94 22.46 25.31
C MET A 161 -3.62 23.52 26.18
N ASN A 162 -3.25 23.62 27.47
CA ASN A 162 -3.79 24.65 28.36
C ASN A 162 -3.45 26.06 27.87
N LYS A 163 -2.20 26.30 27.46
CA LYS A 163 -1.76 27.59 26.89
C LYS A 163 -2.53 27.94 25.62
N LEU A 164 -2.72 26.97 24.73
CA LEU A 164 -3.46 27.16 23.48
C LEU A 164 -4.93 27.52 23.75
N ILE A 165 -5.60 26.75 24.63
CA ILE A 165 -7.00 26.98 25.02
C ILE A 165 -7.18 28.35 25.70
N ALA A 166 -6.24 28.76 26.54
CA ALA A 166 -6.28 30.06 27.21
C ALA A 166 -6.12 31.22 26.21
N ALA A 167 -5.23 31.08 25.23
CA ALA A 167 -5.02 32.05 24.17
C ALA A 167 -6.22 32.15 23.20
N LYS A 168 -6.96 31.04 23.01
CA LYS A 168 -8.03 30.91 22.00
C LYS A 168 -7.58 31.23 20.57
N GLU A 169 -6.30 31.01 20.30
CA GLU A 169 -5.67 31.26 19.01
C GLU A 169 -4.63 30.16 18.77
N ILE A 170 -4.52 29.70 17.52
CA ILE A 170 -3.54 28.68 17.15
C ILE A 170 -2.25 29.38 16.69
N ASP A 171 -1.15 29.01 17.31
CA ASP A 171 0.20 29.42 16.93
C ASP A 171 1.00 28.18 16.51
N MET A 172 1.20 28.03 15.20
CA MET A 172 1.90 26.87 14.65
C MET A 172 3.40 26.88 14.95
N GLN A 173 4.00 28.02 15.31
CA GLN A 173 5.39 28.04 15.76
C GLN A 173 5.49 27.45 17.17
N LYS A 174 4.59 27.85 18.09
CA LYS A 174 4.55 27.24 19.43
C LYS A 174 4.29 25.74 19.41
N TYR A 175 3.51 25.25 18.45
CA TYR A 175 3.32 23.80 18.24
C TYR A 175 4.64 23.10 17.85
N LYS A 176 5.45 23.71 16.97
CA LYS A 176 6.76 23.18 16.59
C LYS A 176 7.72 23.18 17.78
N ASP A 177 7.80 24.29 18.52
CA ASP A 177 8.63 24.42 19.70
C ASP A 177 8.26 23.34 20.76
N PHE A 178 6.96 23.10 20.96
CA PHE A 178 6.46 22.01 21.79
C PHE A 178 6.97 20.64 21.30
N CYS A 179 6.89 20.35 20.00
CA CYS A 179 7.37 19.10 19.43
C CYS A 179 8.89 18.92 19.61
N GLU A 180 9.66 20.00 19.47
CA GLU A 180 11.12 19.97 19.66
C GLU A 180 11.50 19.63 21.10
N VAL A 181 10.77 20.16 22.09
CA VAL A 181 11.03 19.92 23.52
C VAL A 181 10.87 18.46 23.93
N ILE A 182 9.99 17.71 23.26
CA ILE A 182 9.68 16.30 23.58
C ILE A 182 10.34 15.29 22.62
N GLY A 183 11.17 15.74 21.69
CA GLY A 183 11.68 14.91 20.59
C GLY A 183 12.46 13.68 21.07
N GLU A 184 13.34 13.83 22.06
CA GLU A 184 14.13 12.73 22.61
C GLU A 184 13.26 11.71 23.37
N GLU A 185 12.23 12.18 24.06
CA GLU A 185 11.29 11.31 24.77
C GLU A 185 10.43 10.50 23.81
N LEU A 186 10.01 11.10 22.69
CA LEU A 186 9.30 10.38 21.62
C LEU A 186 10.16 9.25 21.06
N ILE A 187 11.45 9.51 20.82
CA ILE A 187 12.41 8.48 20.36
C ILE A 187 12.55 7.36 21.40
N THR A 188 12.62 7.72 22.69
CA THR A 188 12.68 6.73 23.78
C THR A 188 11.44 5.84 23.78
N ASN A 189 10.24 6.42 23.79
CA ASN A 189 8.99 5.65 23.73
C ASN A 189 8.90 4.77 22.48
N GLN A 190 9.28 5.31 21.32
CA GLN A 190 9.29 4.56 20.06
C GLN A 190 10.24 3.35 20.12
N THR A 191 11.41 3.51 20.74
CA THR A 191 12.41 2.44 20.85
C THR A 191 11.89 1.29 21.71
N TYR A 192 11.37 1.59 22.91
CA TYR A 192 10.81 0.58 23.80
C TYR A 192 9.54 -0.07 23.22
N ALA A 193 8.70 0.69 22.50
CA ALA A 193 7.58 0.12 21.77
C ALA A 193 8.04 -0.85 20.67
N ALA A 194 9.06 -0.49 19.90
CA ALA A 194 9.60 -1.34 18.84
C ALA A 194 10.23 -2.63 19.40
N GLU A 195 10.96 -2.55 20.52
CA GLU A 195 11.53 -3.71 21.21
C GLU A 195 10.44 -4.67 21.71
N ASP A 196 9.38 -4.12 22.32
CA ASP A 196 8.25 -4.91 22.82
C ASP A 196 7.51 -5.62 21.67
N GLN A 197 7.19 -4.89 20.60
CA GLN A 197 6.57 -5.42 19.40
C GLN A 197 7.44 -6.51 18.74
N ALA A 198 8.73 -6.25 18.61
CA ALA A 198 9.67 -7.22 18.05
C ALA A 198 9.69 -8.50 18.90
N LYS A 199 9.78 -8.37 20.23
CA LYS A 199 9.81 -9.51 21.15
C LYS A 199 8.56 -10.37 21.03
N VAL A 200 7.37 -9.76 21.02
CA VAL A 200 6.09 -10.47 20.97
C VAL A 200 5.91 -11.16 19.62
N MET A 201 6.05 -10.40 18.53
CA MET A 201 5.81 -10.90 17.18
C MET A 201 6.86 -11.95 16.78
N LEU A 202 8.14 -11.75 17.13
CA LEU A 202 9.18 -12.75 16.94
C LEU A 202 8.90 -14.02 17.75
N GLY A 203 8.39 -13.89 18.97
CA GLY A 203 7.96 -15.01 19.80
C GLY A 203 6.91 -15.89 19.11
N TYR A 204 5.92 -15.29 18.45
CA TYR A 204 4.94 -16.03 17.64
C TYR A 204 5.60 -16.78 16.48
N LEU A 205 6.49 -16.11 15.75
CA LEU A 205 7.18 -16.72 14.60
C LEU A 205 8.07 -17.90 15.02
N ILE A 206 8.84 -17.75 16.10
CA ILE A 206 9.68 -18.84 16.63
C ILE A 206 8.81 -20.02 17.06
N LYS A 207 7.70 -19.75 17.77
CA LYS A 207 6.75 -20.79 18.18
C LYS A 207 6.19 -21.54 16.98
N TRP A 208 5.72 -20.83 15.95
CA TRP A 208 5.17 -21.45 14.74
C TRP A 208 6.23 -22.22 13.95
N LYS A 209 7.45 -21.67 13.81
CA LYS A 209 8.58 -22.36 13.19
C LYS A 209 8.90 -23.68 13.87
N ASN A 210 8.92 -23.71 15.20
CA ASN A 210 9.15 -24.93 15.97
C ASN A 210 7.99 -25.93 15.81
N GLN A 211 6.75 -25.44 15.67
CA GLN A 211 5.56 -26.28 15.49
C GLN A 211 5.53 -26.95 14.11
N VAL A 212 5.87 -26.24 13.02
CA VAL A 212 5.76 -26.77 11.65
C VAL A 212 7.05 -27.41 11.11
N GLY A 213 8.17 -27.17 11.80
CA GLY A 213 9.49 -27.65 11.41
C GLY A 213 10.16 -26.83 10.30
N LYS A 214 11.48 -27.00 10.16
CA LYS A 214 12.33 -26.25 9.21
C LYS A 214 11.87 -26.44 7.76
N ASP A 215 11.60 -27.67 7.35
CA ASP A 215 11.26 -27.99 5.95
C ASP A 215 10.00 -27.29 5.44
N THR A 216 9.03 -27.09 6.33
CA THR A 216 7.81 -26.33 6.04
C THR A 216 8.10 -24.83 6.07
N TRP A 217 8.80 -24.37 7.11
CA TRP A 217 9.11 -22.95 7.29
C TRP A 217 9.91 -22.35 6.13
N ASP A 218 10.90 -23.07 5.61
CA ASP A 218 11.79 -22.56 4.55
C ASP A 218 11.13 -22.51 3.16
N LYS A 219 9.97 -23.15 3.01
CA LYS A 219 9.12 -23.08 1.81
C LYS A 219 8.13 -21.93 1.86
N MET A 220 7.97 -21.28 3.02
CA MET A 220 6.96 -20.27 3.25
C MET A 220 7.13 -19.07 2.31
N TYR A 221 6.02 -18.65 1.69
CA TYR A 221 5.89 -17.32 1.09
C TYR A 221 5.27 -16.36 2.10
N VAL A 222 5.67 -15.10 2.03
CA VAL A 222 5.19 -14.03 2.91
C VAL A 222 4.68 -12.89 2.04
N VAL A 223 3.47 -12.43 2.32
CA VAL A 223 2.96 -11.16 1.80
C VAL A 223 2.76 -10.23 2.99
N CYS A 224 3.51 -9.12 3.03
CA CYS A 224 3.38 -8.08 4.03
C CYS A 224 2.55 -6.93 3.45
N GLN A 225 1.39 -6.67 4.04
CA GLN A 225 0.62 -5.47 3.81
C GLN A 225 1.32 -4.27 4.46
N CYS A 226 1.40 -3.17 3.73
CA CYS A 226 1.98 -1.92 4.20
C CYS A 226 1.23 -0.71 3.64
N ILE A 227 1.50 0.45 4.23
CA ILE A 227 1.17 1.75 3.65
C ILE A 227 2.44 2.34 3.02
N TRP A 228 2.27 3.33 2.14
CA TRP A 228 3.36 3.98 1.41
C TRP A 228 4.55 4.42 2.28
N THR A 229 4.29 5.01 3.45
CA THR A 229 5.37 5.47 4.35
C THR A 229 6.21 4.35 4.96
N ALA A 230 5.74 3.10 4.89
CA ALA A 230 6.40 1.93 5.45
C ALA A 230 6.84 0.91 4.37
N SER A 231 6.59 1.15 3.08
CA SER A 231 6.79 0.13 2.02
C SER A 231 8.25 -0.20 1.72
N LYS A 232 9.20 0.63 2.17
CA LYS A 232 10.65 0.37 2.00
C LYS A 232 11.35 -0.23 3.22
N SER A 233 10.73 -0.22 4.39
CA SER A 233 11.37 -0.62 5.65
C SER A 233 10.31 -1.03 6.68
N SER A 234 9.42 -1.94 6.30
CA SER A 234 8.33 -2.38 7.19
C SER A 234 8.91 -3.09 8.42
N VAL A 235 8.42 -2.74 9.60
CA VAL A 235 8.80 -3.42 10.85
C VAL A 235 8.43 -4.91 10.78
N HIS A 236 7.27 -5.23 10.21
CA HIS A 236 6.83 -6.62 10.02
C HIS A 236 7.74 -7.40 9.09
N GLU A 237 8.17 -6.77 7.99
CA GLU A 237 9.16 -7.36 7.08
C GLU A 237 10.46 -7.71 7.80
N GLN A 238 10.99 -6.79 8.60
CA GLN A 238 12.25 -6.98 9.33
C GLN A 238 12.14 -8.12 10.35
N ILE A 239 11.07 -8.13 11.15
CA ILE A 239 10.81 -9.19 12.14
C ILE A 239 10.70 -10.55 11.43
N ILE A 240 9.93 -10.64 10.34
CA ILE A 240 9.73 -11.91 9.62
C ILE A 240 11.03 -12.39 8.99
N LYS A 241 11.77 -11.51 8.30
CA LYS A 241 13.05 -11.84 7.66
C LYS A 241 14.08 -12.36 8.66
N SER A 242 14.07 -11.88 9.90
CA SER A 242 14.96 -12.39 10.97
C SER A 242 14.81 -13.89 11.26
N THR A 243 13.67 -14.50 10.87
CA THR A 243 13.38 -15.93 11.08
C THR A 243 13.52 -16.79 9.82
N MET A 244 13.80 -16.16 8.66
CA MET A 244 13.93 -16.80 7.36
C MET A 244 15.38 -16.84 6.90
N GLU A 245 15.71 -17.80 6.04
CA GLU A 245 17.02 -17.83 5.37
C GLU A 245 17.19 -16.58 4.47
N THR A 246 18.35 -15.92 4.57
CA THR A 246 18.64 -14.68 3.81
C THR A 246 18.45 -14.82 2.31
N ALA A 247 18.74 -16.01 1.75
CA ALA A 247 18.52 -16.31 0.34
C ALA A 247 17.05 -16.22 -0.10
N LYS A 248 16.10 -16.38 0.82
CA LYS A 248 14.65 -16.31 0.57
C LYS A 248 14.09 -14.90 0.66
N HIS A 249 14.81 -13.94 1.24
CA HIS A 249 14.29 -12.60 1.53
C HIS A 249 13.83 -11.85 0.28
N LYS A 250 14.49 -12.05 -0.87
CA LYS A 250 14.12 -11.39 -2.14
C LYS A 250 13.05 -12.14 -2.93
N THR A 251 12.96 -13.46 -2.77
CA THR A 251 12.09 -14.31 -3.60
C THR A 251 10.76 -14.61 -2.93
N ASN A 252 10.76 -14.74 -1.60
CA ASN A 252 9.62 -15.24 -0.84
C ASN A 252 8.92 -14.18 0.00
N VAL A 253 9.55 -13.03 0.25
CA VAL A 253 8.92 -11.92 0.98
C VAL A 253 8.49 -10.85 -0.01
N ILE A 254 7.18 -10.59 -0.05
CA ILE A 254 6.54 -9.65 -0.96
C ILE A 254 5.93 -8.54 -0.12
N ILE A 255 6.33 -7.30 -0.40
CA ILE A 255 5.78 -6.11 0.26
C ILE A 255 4.73 -5.50 -0.69
N SER A 256 3.54 -5.22 -0.17
CA SER A 256 2.46 -4.69 -1.01
C SER A 256 1.59 -3.67 -0.29
N GLU A 257 1.28 -2.60 -1.00
CA GLU A 257 0.26 -1.61 -0.61
C GLU A 257 -1.15 -2.00 -1.13
N ALA A 258 -1.23 -3.00 -2.02
CA ALA A 258 -2.46 -3.39 -2.71
C ALA A 258 -3.19 -4.57 -2.06
N ALA A 259 -2.52 -5.38 -1.24
CA ALA A 259 -3.09 -6.57 -0.61
C ALA A 259 -3.73 -6.25 0.74
N SER A 260 -4.98 -5.77 0.73
CA SER A 260 -5.70 -5.33 1.94
C SER A 260 -6.32 -6.47 2.76
N THR A 261 -6.45 -7.66 2.17
CA THR A 261 -6.99 -8.85 2.83
C THR A 261 -6.11 -10.09 2.57
N LEU A 262 -6.35 -11.16 3.33
CA LEU A 262 -5.70 -12.46 3.09
C LEU A 262 -5.98 -12.99 1.68
N ASP A 263 -7.20 -12.82 1.17
CA ASP A 263 -7.57 -13.28 -0.16
C ASP A 263 -6.87 -12.46 -1.25
N ASP A 264 -6.76 -11.14 -1.08
CA ASP A 264 -5.97 -10.28 -1.97
C ASP A 264 -4.49 -10.68 -1.95
N ALA A 265 -3.94 -10.98 -0.77
CA ALA A 265 -2.57 -11.45 -0.61
C ALA A 265 -2.33 -12.78 -1.34
N LYS A 266 -3.24 -13.75 -1.18
CA LYS A 266 -3.20 -15.03 -1.89
C LYS A 266 -3.28 -14.83 -3.41
N LEU A 267 -4.15 -13.95 -3.88
CA LEU A 267 -4.29 -13.65 -5.30
C LEU A 267 -3.06 -12.93 -5.87
N LEU A 268 -2.49 -11.99 -5.12
CA LEU A 268 -1.24 -11.32 -5.48
C LEU A 268 -0.08 -12.31 -5.57
N LEU A 269 0.07 -13.20 -4.57
CA LEU A 269 1.10 -14.22 -4.61
C LEU A 269 0.90 -15.17 -5.80
N ALA A 270 -0.34 -15.60 -6.06
CA ALA A 270 -0.67 -16.41 -7.23
C ALA A 270 -0.23 -15.72 -8.52
N ARG A 271 -0.50 -14.41 -8.65
CA ARG A 271 -0.07 -13.61 -9.79
C ARG A 271 1.45 -13.62 -9.95
N ILE A 272 2.19 -13.31 -8.90
CA ILE A 272 3.65 -13.25 -8.93
C ILE A 272 4.26 -14.61 -9.30
N LEU A 273 3.74 -15.70 -8.73
CA LEU A 273 4.25 -17.04 -9.01
C LEU A 273 3.90 -17.52 -10.42
N ALA A 274 2.67 -17.23 -10.89
CA ALA A 274 2.26 -17.54 -12.25
C ALA A 274 3.07 -16.72 -13.27
N ASP A 275 3.31 -15.43 -13.04
CA ASP A 275 4.13 -14.58 -13.90
C ASP A 275 5.59 -15.06 -13.93
N ARG A 276 6.16 -15.48 -12.80
CA ARG A 276 7.50 -16.12 -12.74
C ARG A 276 7.58 -17.41 -13.55
N ALA A 277 6.56 -18.27 -13.44
CA ALA A 277 6.48 -19.50 -14.21
C ALA A 277 6.30 -19.20 -15.71
N LEU A 278 5.43 -18.25 -16.06
CA LEU A 278 5.23 -17.79 -17.43
C LEU A 278 6.54 -17.26 -18.01
N ALA A 279 7.26 -16.42 -17.26
CA ALA A 279 8.54 -15.87 -17.67
C ALA A 279 9.55 -16.97 -18.03
N ALA A 280 9.66 -18.01 -17.18
CA ALA A 280 10.56 -19.14 -17.39
C ALA A 280 10.19 -20.04 -18.58
N ASN A 281 8.91 -20.09 -18.96
CA ASN A 281 8.43 -20.96 -20.04
C ASN A 281 8.29 -20.24 -21.39
N VAL A 282 8.02 -18.93 -21.39
CA VAL A 282 7.80 -18.14 -22.60
C VAL A 282 9.09 -17.52 -23.11
N PHE A 283 9.96 -17.05 -22.21
CA PHE A 283 11.21 -16.40 -22.59
C PHE A 283 12.40 -17.35 -22.49
N LYS A 284 13.33 -17.21 -23.43
CA LYS A 284 14.58 -17.95 -23.40
C LYS A 284 15.54 -17.24 -22.47
N PHE A 285 15.95 -17.91 -21.39
CA PHE A 285 17.03 -17.43 -20.51
C PHE A 285 18.40 -17.60 -21.18
N ALA A 286 18.72 -16.70 -22.11
CA ALA A 286 20.07 -16.51 -22.63
C ALA A 286 20.63 -15.20 -22.05
N PRO A 287 21.76 -15.21 -21.31
CA PRO A 287 22.34 -14.01 -20.73
C PRO A 287 22.51 -12.88 -21.76
N ASN A 288 22.29 -11.64 -21.32
CA ASN A 288 22.44 -10.42 -22.14
C ASN A 288 21.53 -10.34 -23.38
N THR A 289 20.38 -11.02 -23.36
CA THR A 289 19.36 -10.90 -24.42
C THR A 289 18.15 -10.12 -23.93
N ASP A 290 17.42 -9.49 -24.86
CA ASP A 290 16.13 -8.86 -24.58
C ASP A 290 15.12 -9.87 -24.01
N SER A 291 15.24 -11.15 -24.40
CA SER A 291 14.41 -12.24 -23.87
C SER A 291 14.65 -12.46 -22.37
N ALA A 292 15.91 -12.50 -21.94
CA ALA A 292 16.24 -12.61 -20.52
C ALA A 292 15.84 -11.36 -19.71
N ARG A 293 15.89 -10.18 -20.33
CA ARG A 293 15.41 -8.93 -19.69
C ARG A 293 13.89 -8.93 -19.52
N ASN A 294 13.14 -9.34 -20.55
CA ASN A 294 11.69 -9.46 -20.48
C ASN A 294 11.26 -10.49 -19.43
N ALA A 295 11.98 -11.62 -19.34
CA ALA A 295 11.77 -12.60 -18.29
C ALA A 295 11.98 -12.00 -16.90
N TYR A 296 13.03 -11.19 -16.73
CA TYR A 296 13.30 -10.47 -15.48
C TYR A 296 12.17 -9.48 -15.14
N PHE A 297 11.71 -8.65 -16.09
CA PHE A 297 10.64 -7.69 -15.83
C PHE A 297 9.34 -8.36 -15.40
N ILE A 298 8.86 -9.36 -16.14
CA ILE A 298 7.63 -10.08 -15.78
C ILE A 298 7.75 -10.82 -14.43
N SER A 299 8.95 -11.23 -14.03
CA SER A 299 9.15 -11.97 -12.76
C SER A 299 9.41 -11.08 -11.54
N THR A 300 9.46 -9.76 -11.72
CA THR A 300 9.85 -8.77 -10.69
C THR A 300 8.88 -7.57 -10.69
N GLU A 301 9.25 -6.50 -9.99
CA GLU A 301 8.47 -5.27 -9.85
C GLU A 301 8.61 -4.28 -11.02
N TYR A 302 9.36 -4.65 -12.07
CA TYR A 302 9.61 -3.80 -13.23
C TYR A 302 8.57 -4.00 -14.33
N ASP A 303 8.06 -2.90 -14.88
CA ASP A 303 7.13 -2.95 -16.00
C ASP A 303 7.82 -3.44 -17.28
N LEU A 304 7.22 -4.40 -17.98
CA LEU A 304 7.77 -5.00 -19.20
C LEU A 304 8.03 -3.96 -20.31
N LEU A 305 7.21 -2.92 -20.38
CA LEU A 305 7.27 -1.88 -21.41
C LEU A 305 8.17 -0.71 -21.02
N SER A 306 8.77 -0.69 -19.82
CA SER A 306 9.52 0.47 -19.33
C SER A 306 10.61 0.92 -20.30
N ASP A 307 11.44 -0.02 -20.77
CA ASP A 307 12.57 0.26 -21.66
C ASP A 307 12.08 0.71 -23.04
N SER A 308 11.06 0.01 -23.56
CA SER A 308 10.47 0.32 -24.86
C SER A 308 9.81 1.70 -24.85
N MET A 309 9.15 2.05 -23.75
CA MET A 309 8.56 3.36 -23.54
C MET A 309 9.63 4.44 -23.46
N GLN A 310 10.70 4.23 -22.70
CA GLN A 310 11.80 5.18 -22.60
C GLN A 310 12.44 5.44 -23.97
N ALA A 311 12.71 4.37 -24.74
CA ALA A 311 13.24 4.49 -26.09
C ALA A 311 12.28 5.23 -27.04
N ALA A 312 10.97 4.96 -26.95
CA ALA A 312 9.96 5.65 -27.74
C ALA A 312 9.91 7.16 -27.40
N LEU A 313 9.96 7.51 -26.12
CA LEU A 313 9.98 8.90 -25.66
C LEU A 313 11.22 9.66 -26.16
N LEU A 314 12.39 9.02 -26.18
CA LEU A 314 13.61 9.62 -26.73
C LEU A 314 13.47 9.91 -28.22
N LYS A 315 13.00 8.94 -29.01
CA LYS A 315 12.75 9.11 -30.45
C LYS A 315 11.76 10.25 -30.72
N LEU A 316 10.68 10.32 -29.96
CA LEU A 316 9.68 11.39 -30.10
C LEU A 316 10.27 12.76 -29.77
N ARG A 317 11.15 12.85 -28.76
CA ARG A 317 11.87 14.09 -28.43
C ARG A 317 12.81 14.52 -29.56
N GLU A 318 13.63 13.61 -30.09
CA GLU A 318 14.53 13.90 -31.22
C GLU A 318 13.77 14.38 -32.47
N GLN A 319 12.63 13.74 -32.77
CA GLN A 319 11.76 14.15 -33.87
C GLN A 319 11.13 15.53 -33.65
N SER A 320 10.82 15.89 -32.40
CA SER A 320 10.28 17.21 -32.05
C SER A 320 11.33 18.32 -32.20
N VAL A 321 12.59 18.06 -31.81
CA VAL A 321 13.71 19.00 -31.96
C VAL A 321 14.04 19.23 -33.43
N ASN A 322 14.09 18.17 -34.24
CA ASN A 322 14.36 18.27 -35.68
C ASN A 322 13.25 18.98 -36.46
N LYS A 323 12.00 18.96 -35.98
CA LYS A 323 10.90 19.75 -36.57
C LYS A 323 10.98 21.24 -36.19
N GLN A 324 11.57 21.60 -35.05
CA GLN A 324 11.74 23.00 -34.63
C GLN A 324 12.96 23.67 -35.27
N SER A 325 14.03 22.94 -35.56
CA SER A 325 15.21 23.44 -36.28
C SER A 325 15.00 23.57 -37.80
N GLY A 326 13.88 23.06 -38.33
CA GLY A 326 13.52 23.08 -39.75
C GLY A 326 12.62 24.25 -40.19
N CYS A 327 12.38 25.27 -39.36
CA CYS A 327 11.72 26.49 -39.82
C CYS A 327 12.64 27.24 -40.81
N PRO A 328 12.23 27.48 -42.07
CA PRO A 328 13.03 28.25 -43.01
C PRO A 328 13.08 29.70 -42.54
N ALA A 329 14.26 30.19 -42.20
CA ALA A 329 14.53 31.62 -42.23
C ALA A 329 14.57 32.06 -43.69
N GLY A 330 13.54 32.75 -44.16
CA GLY A 330 13.62 33.48 -45.42
C GLY A 330 12.31 33.58 -46.18
N HIS A 331 11.61 34.70 -45.98
CA HIS A 331 11.12 35.53 -47.09
C HIS A 331 11.23 36.98 -46.66
N SER A 332 12.37 37.57 -46.99
CA SER A 332 12.53 39.01 -47.25
C SER A 332 11.96 39.36 -48.60
#